data_AF-A0A938ITB1-F1
#
_entry.id   AF-A0A938ITB1-F1
#
_cell.length_a   1.000
_cell.length_b   1.000
_cell.length_c   1.000
_cell.angle_alpha   90.00
_cell.angle_beta   90.00
_cell.angle_gamma   90.00
#
_symmetry.space_group_name_H-M   'P 1'
#
loop_
_entity.id
_entity.type
_entity.pdbx_description
1 polymer ?
#
loop_
_entity_poly.entity_id
_entity_poly.type
_entity_poly.pdbx_seq_one_letter_code
_entity_poly.pdbx_strand_id
1 'polypeptide(L)'
;SKILIRQTADKPIAAIDYTGVWFGRSIIGITLAGNSPVSYEYVLAVLNSRFMEKAYQTITGEKGRGFAQVKLASIRQLPFYVPDLSKNNEKNAYQDITSDARRIMVLTKRAFEGDRSVIVQKQLRGLLDHVNERVDQLFGSMASA
;
A
#
# COMPACT_ATOMS: atom_id res chain seq x y z
N SER A 1 4.17 -15.20 3.98
CA SER A 1 3.48 -14.28 3.06
C SER A 1 4.49 -13.43 2.32
N LYS A 2 4.09 -12.82 1.20
CA LYS A 2 4.90 -11.83 0.48
C LYS A 2 4.00 -10.76 -0.13
N ILE A 3 4.51 -9.54 -0.29
CA ILE A 3 3.86 -8.51 -1.10
C ILE A 3 4.32 -8.67 -2.54
N LEU A 4 3.39 -8.58 -3.48
CA LEU A 4 3.63 -8.62 -4.91
C LEU A 4 3.30 -7.26 -5.52
N ILE A 5 4.20 -6.72 -6.34
CA ILE A 5 4.02 -5.46 -7.06
C ILE A 5 4.16 -5.73 -8.55
N ARG A 6 3.19 -5.29 -9.37
CA ARG A 6 3.33 -5.36 -10.83
C ARG A 6 4.35 -4.35 -11.35
N GLN A 7 5.17 -4.74 -12.31
CA GLN A 7 6.14 -3.83 -12.91
C GLN A 7 5.53 -2.87 -13.93
N THR A 8 4.58 -3.29 -14.75
CA THR A 8 4.02 -2.42 -15.80
C THR A 8 2.99 -1.47 -15.21
N ALA A 9 3.42 -0.37 -14.59
CA ALA A 9 2.59 0.69 -14.02
C ALA A 9 3.44 1.95 -13.81
N ASP A 10 2.80 3.12 -13.76
CA ASP A 10 3.43 4.40 -13.42
C ASP A 10 3.45 4.69 -11.91
N LYS A 11 2.98 3.73 -11.10
CA LYS A 11 2.95 3.77 -9.64
C LYS A 11 2.95 2.36 -9.04
N PRO A 12 3.32 2.20 -7.76
CA PRO A 12 3.18 0.92 -7.07
C PRO A 12 1.70 0.48 -7.05
N ILE A 13 1.45 -0.76 -7.46
CA ILE A 13 0.17 -1.44 -7.28
C ILE A 13 0.49 -2.78 -6.65
N ALA A 14 0.14 -2.94 -5.38
CA ALA A 14 0.60 -4.03 -4.53
C ALA A 14 -0.54 -4.92 -4.05
N ALA A 15 -0.27 -6.22 -3.85
CA ALA A 15 -1.17 -7.20 -3.26
C ALA A 15 -0.39 -8.12 -2.29
N ILE A 16 -1.08 -8.73 -1.31
CA ILE A 16 -0.46 -9.74 -0.45
C ILE A 16 -0.75 -11.12 -1.03
N ASP A 17 0.30 -11.92 -1.15
CA ASP A 17 0.23 -13.34 -1.38
C ASP A 17 0.43 -14.11 -0.06
N TYR A 18 -0.64 -14.74 0.40
CA TYR A 18 -0.65 -15.64 1.56
C TYR A 18 -0.42 -17.10 1.18
N THR A 19 -0.55 -17.49 -0.09
CA THR A 19 -0.54 -18.90 -0.53
C THR A 19 0.79 -19.33 -1.13
N GLY A 20 1.71 -18.39 -1.37
CA GLY A 20 3.06 -18.72 -1.81
C GLY A 20 3.18 -18.90 -3.33
N VAL A 21 2.33 -18.21 -4.11
CA VAL A 21 2.31 -18.31 -5.59
C VAL A 21 3.68 -17.99 -6.20
N TRP A 22 4.10 -18.80 -7.18
CA TRP A 22 5.29 -18.55 -8.00
C TRP A 22 5.01 -17.45 -9.01
N PHE A 23 5.95 -16.52 -9.18
CA PHE A 23 5.80 -15.41 -10.12
C PHE A 23 7.06 -15.25 -10.98
N GLY A 24 6.88 -14.77 -12.22
CA GLY A 24 7.95 -14.52 -13.17
C GLY A 24 8.55 -13.11 -13.05
N ARG A 25 9.28 -12.68 -14.08
CA ARG A 25 10.06 -11.42 -14.04
C ARG A 25 9.24 -10.13 -14.01
N SER A 26 7.94 -10.19 -14.29
CA SER A 26 7.03 -9.03 -14.35
C SER A 26 6.49 -8.57 -13.00
N ILE A 27 6.85 -9.27 -11.92
CA ILE A 27 6.40 -8.99 -10.56
C ILE A 27 7.63 -8.81 -9.65
N ILE A 28 7.55 -7.86 -8.73
CA ILE A 28 8.51 -7.67 -7.64
C ILE A 28 7.91 -8.25 -6.37
N GLY A 29 8.67 -9.11 -5.68
CA GLY A 29 8.30 -9.65 -4.37
C GLY A 29 8.97 -8.90 -3.22
N ILE A 30 8.23 -8.63 -2.15
CA ILE A 30 8.75 -8.08 -0.89
C ILE A 30 8.39 -9.02 0.26
N THR A 31 9.40 -9.39 1.04
CA THR A 31 9.24 -10.16 2.28
C THR A 31 9.67 -9.31 3.47
N LEU A 32 8.95 -9.42 4.58
CA LEU A 32 9.35 -8.77 5.81
C LEU A 32 10.39 -9.64 6.53
N ALA A 33 11.32 -8.99 7.23
CA ALA A 33 12.23 -9.69 8.15
C ALA A 33 11.42 -10.35 9.27
N GLY A 34 11.94 -11.44 9.85
CA GLY A 34 11.24 -12.19 10.91
C GLY A 34 10.89 -11.36 12.14
N ASN A 35 11.65 -10.29 12.40
CA ASN A 35 11.46 -9.33 13.49
C ASN A 35 10.91 -7.98 13.00
N SER A 36 10.22 -7.95 11.86
CA SER A 36 9.64 -6.71 11.33
C SER A 36 8.69 -6.06 12.34
N PRO A 37 8.83 -4.74 12.60
CA PRO A 37 7.97 -4.01 13.53
C PRO A 37 6.56 -3.74 12.98
N VAL A 38 6.35 -3.99 11.68
CA VAL A 38 5.08 -3.75 10.99
C VAL A 38 4.56 -5.02 10.29
N SER A 39 3.25 -5.08 10.08
CA SER A 39 2.60 -6.19 9.37
C SER A 39 2.56 -6.00 7.86
N TYR A 40 2.30 -7.09 7.13
CA TYR A 40 2.11 -7.04 5.68
C TYR A 40 0.94 -6.13 5.27
N GLU A 41 -0.14 -6.10 6.05
CA GLU A 41 -1.30 -5.25 5.78
C GLU A 41 -0.97 -3.76 5.90
N TYR A 42 -0.11 -3.38 6.85
CA TYR A 42 0.37 -2.02 6.96
C TYR A 42 1.19 -1.62 5.72
N VAL A 43 2.18 -2.45 5.35
CA VAL A 43 3.01 -2.19 4.17
C VAL A 43 2.17 -2.15 2.89
N LEU A 44 1.19 -3.04 2.75
CA LEU A 44 0.25 -3.06 1.62
C LEU A 44 -0.51 -1.73 1.50
N ALA A 45 -1.06 -1.25 2.61
CA ALA A 45 -1.85 -0.01 2.64
C ALA A 45 -0.99 1.20 2.31
N VAL A 46 0.21 1.30 2.89
CA VAL A 46 1.16 2.38 2.62
C VAL A 46 1.55 2.39 1.14
N LEU A 47 1.97 1.25 0.58
CA LEU A 47 2.39 1.16 -0.83
C LEU A 47 1.30 1.55 -1.84
N ASN A 48 0.03 1.24 -1.55
CA ASN A 48 -1.11 1.58 -2.40
C ASN A 48 -1.70 2.98 -2.10
N SER A 49 -1.12 3.74 -1.17
CA SER A 49 -1.64 5.06 -0.80
C SER A 49 -1.37 6.13 -1.87
N ARG A 50 -2.20 7.19 -1.86
CA ARG A 50 -2.01 8.40 -2.68
C ARG A 50 -0.70 9.11 -2.35
N PHE A 51 -0.24 9.04 -1.11
CA PHE A 51 1.07 9.56 -0.71
C PHE A 51 2.20 8.85 -1.46
N MET A 52 2.21 7.50 -1.45
CA MET A 52 3.24 6.72 -2.15
C MET A 52 3.16 6.87 -3.66
N GLU A 53 1.96 6.97 -4.23
CA GLU A 53 1.79 7.29 -5.64
C GLU A 53 2.50 8.61 -6.00
N LYS A 54 2.24 9.68 -5.24
CA LYS A 54 2.86 10.99 -5.46
C LYS A 54 4.37 10.92 -5.30
N ALA A 55 4.86 10.34 -4.20
CA ALA A 55 6.29 10.19 -3.94
C ALA A 55 6.99 9.43 -5.07
N TYR A 56 6.41 8.31 -5.52
CA TYR A 56 6.94 7.53 -6.62
C TYR A 56 7.02 8.32 -7.93
N GLN A 57 5.93 9.00 -8.29
CA GLN A 57 5.86 9.79 -9.51
C GLN A 57 6.83 10.98 -9.48
N THR A 58 7.04 11.61 -8.31
CA THR A 58 8.02 12.68 -8.12
C THR A 58 9.46 12.18 -8.31
N ILE A 59 9.81 11.04 -7.74
CA ILE A 59 11.16 10.47 -7.84
C ILE A 59 11.49 10.03 -9.28
N THR A 60 10.49 9.51 -9.99
CA THR A 60 10.73 8.79 -11.25
C THR A 60 10.34 9.55 -12.50
N GLY A 61 9.44 10.54 -12.41
CA GLY A 61 8.86 11.21 -13.58
C GLY A 61 8.02 10.30 -14.47
N GLU A 62 7.58 9.14 -13.96
CA GLU A 62 6.90 8.09 -14.76
C GLU A 62 5.41 8.37 -15.04
N LYS A 63 4.83 9.40 -14.42
CA LYS A 63 3.41 9.74 -14.56
C LYS A 63 3.01 9.91 -16.02
N GLY A 64 2.05 9.12 -16.48
CA GLY A 64 1.49 9.23 -17.84
C GLY A 64 2.39 8.73 -18.98
N ARG A 65 3.52 8.07 -18.69
CA ARG A 65 4.36 7.47 -19.74
C ARG A 65 3.72 6.17 -20.24
N GLY A 66 3.61 5.99 -21.56
CA GLY A 66 2.95 4.82 -22.18
C GLY A 66 3.61 3.47 -21.89
N PHE A 67 4.88 3.46 -21.48
CA PHE A 67 5.65 2.27 -21.10
C PHE A 67 6.25 2.39 -19.70
N ALA A 68 5.52 3.02 -18.79
CA ALA A 68 5.98 3.20 -17.42
C ALA A 68 6.24 1.87 -16.71
N GLN A 69 7.32 1.83 -15.92
CA GLN A 69 7.69 0.65 -15.15
C GLN A 69 8.06 0.98 -13.71
N VAL A 70 7.49 0.19 -12.79
CA VAL A 70 7.90 0.09 -11.40
C VAL A 70 9.19 -0.68 -11.30
N LYS A 71 10.26 -0.01 -10.85
CA LYS A 71 11.61 -0.60 -10.71
C LYS A 71 11.96 -0.75 -9.23
N LEU A 72 12.68 -1.83 -8.90
CA LEU A 72 13.16 -2.08 -7.53
C LEU A 72 14.02 -0.90 -7.01
N ALA A 73 14.85 -0.32 -7.87
CA ALA A 73 15.67 0.84 -7.51
C ALA A 73 14.83 2.06 -7.10
N SER A 74 13.67 2.27 -7.74
CA SER A 74 12.74 3.35 -7.41
C SER A 74 11.97 3.05 -6.13
N ILE A 75 11.52 1.81 -5.93
CA ILE A 75 10.84 1.39 -4.69
C ILE A 75 11.74 1.59 -3.47
N ARG A 76 13.05 1.30 -3.58
CA ARG A 76 14.04 1.51 -2.50
C ARG A 76 14.25 2.98 -2.11
N GLN A 77 13.87 3.91 -2.97
CA GLN A 77 13.98 5.35 -2.70
C GLN A 77 12.70 5.93 -2.07
N LEU A 78 11.61 5.14 -2.01
CA LEU A 78 10.38 5.63 -1.40
C LEU A 78 10.58 5.87 0.10
N PRO A 79 10.06 6.99 0.64
CA PRO A 79 10.00 7.17 2.08
C PRO A 79 9.16 6.05 2.68
N PHE A 80 9.58 5.50 3.81
CA PHE A 80 8.80 4.52 4.54
C PHE A 80 8.88 4.83 6.03
N TYR A 81 7.71 4.96 6.67
CA TYR A 81 7.62 5.29 8.09
C TYR A 81 7.24 4.05 8.89
N VAL A 82 7.94 3.83 10.00
CA VAL A 82 7.60 2.80 10.99
C VAL A 82 7.00 3.51 12.19
N PRO A 83 5.69 3.33 12.48
CA PRO A 83 5.06 3.98 13.61
C PRO A 83 5.65 3.53 14.95
N ASP A 84 5.84 4.46 15.86
CA ASP A 84 6.17 4.22 17.26
C ASP A 84 4.91 3.79 18.02
N LEU A 85 4.75 2.47 18.18
CA LEU A 85 3.59 1.87 18.84
C LEU A 85 3.51 2.15 20.35
N SER A 86 4.50 2.83 20.95
CA SER A 86 4.41 3.33 22.32
C SER A 86 3.54 4.60 22.40
N LYS A 87 3.42 5.36 21.30
CA LYS A 87 2.58 6.55 21.24
C LYS A 87 1.17 6.18 20.80
N ASN A 88 0.17 6.58 21.59
CA ASN A 88 -1.23 6.19 21.35
C ASN A 88 -1.76 6.65 19.99
N ASN A 89 -1.38 7.83 19.51
CA ASN A 89 -1.80 8.34 18.20
C ASN A 89 -1.27 7.48 17.05
N GLU A 90 0.03 7.17 17.05
CA GLU A 90 0.67 6.36 16.01
C GLU A 90 0.21 4.90 16.07
N LYS A 91 0.04 4.36 17.27
CA LYS A 91 -0.55 3.03 17.49
C LYS A 91 -1.97 2.93 16.95
N ASN A 92 -2.83 3.90 17.24
CA ASN A 92 -4.20 3.93 16.73
C ASN A 92 -4.20 4.03 15.21
N ALA A 93 -3.37 4.90 14.63
CA ALA A 93 -3.27 5.02 13.19
C ALA A 93 -2.81 3.71 12.52
N TYR A 94 -1.83 3.03 13.10
CA TYR A 94 -1.37 1.71 12.65
C TYR A 94 -2.50 0.66 12.70
N GLN A 95 -3.24 0.60 13.80
CA GLN A 95 -4.35 -0.34 13.98
C GLN A 95 -5.46 -0.10 12.96
N ASP A 96 -5.82 1.16 12.76
CA ASP A 96 -6.86 1.53 11.81
C ASP A 96 -6.44 1.21 10.37
N ILE A 97 -5.23 1.63 9.95
CA ILE A 97 -4.68 1.35 8.61
C ILE A 97 -4.69 -0.15 8.33
N THR A 98 -4.22 -0.96 9.28
CA THR A 98 -4.18 -2.42 9.10
C THR A 98 -5.58 -3.04 9.06
N SER A 99 -6.52 -2.54 9.87
CA SER A 99 -7.91 -3.03 9.88
C SER A 99 -8.65 -2.69 8.58
N ASP A 100 -8.44 -1.48 8.06
CA ASP A 100 -9.05 -1.03 6.80
C ASP A 100 -8.43 -1.74 5.60
N ALA A 101 -7.12 -1.98 5.61
CA ALA A 101 -6.45 -2.77 4.58
C ALA A 101 -7.08 -4.16 4.45
N ARG A 102 -7.34 -4.85 5.57
CA ARG A 102 -8.00 -6.16 5.57
C ARG A 102 -9.40 -6.09 4.97
N ARG A 103 -10.17 -5.06 5.34
CA ARG A 103 -11.53 -4.85 4.80
C ARG A 103 -11.51 -4.53 3.31
N ILE A 104 -10.59 -3.68 2.87
CA ILE A 104 -10.36 -3.37 1.45
C ILE A 104 -10.08 -4.65 0.68
N MET A 105 -9.20 -5.52 1.17
CA MET A 105 -8.88 -6.79 0.50
C MET A 105 -10.12 -7.68 0.33
N VAL A 106 -10.97 -7.79 1.35
CA VAL A 106 -12.22 -8.55 1.28
C VAL A 106 -13.18 -7.95 0.24
N LEU A 107 -13.36 -6.63 0.26
CA LEU A 107 -14.27 -5.94 -0.66
C LEU A 107 -13.76 -5.96 -2.10
N THR A 108 -12.46 -5.79 -2.33
CA THR A 108 -11.84 -5.89 -3.65
C THR A 108 -11.99 -7.31 -4.21
N LYS A 109 -11.84 -8.35 -3.38
CA LYS A 109 -12.11 -9.73 -3.79
C LYS A 109 -13.57 -9.92 -4.23
N ARG A 110 -14.54 -9.48 -3.42
CA ARG A 110 -15.96 -9.53 -3.79
C ARG A 110 -16.26 -8.79 -5.09
N ALA A 111 -15.68 -7.60 -5.27
CA ALA A 111 -15.85 -6.81 -6.48
C ALA A 111 -15.27 -7.51 -7.72
N PHE A 112 -14.12 -8.17 -7.57
CA PHE A 112 -13.52 -8.99 -8.62
C PHE A 112 -14.38 -10.22 -8.97
N GLU A 113 -15.00 -10.84 -7.96
CA GLU A 113 -15.94 -11.97 -8.11
C GLU A 113 -17.31 -11.56 -8.67
N GLY A 114 -17.52 -10.27 -8.97
CA GLY A 114 -18.70 -9.77 -9.70
C GLY A 114 -19.66 -8.92 -8.87
N ASP A 115 -19.42 -8.71 -7.57
CA ASP A 115 -20.25 -7.82 -6.75
C ASP A 115 -19.99 -6.35 -7.10
N ARG A 116 -20.82 -5.82 -8.00
CA ARG A 116 -20.76 -4.43 -8.46
C ARG A 116 -21.74 -3.52 -7.72
N SER A 117 -22.19 -3.91 -6.53
CA SER A 117 -23.14 -3.11 -5.77
C SER A 117 -22.57 -1.73 -5.42
N VAL A 118 -23.43 -0.71 -5.52
CA VAL A 118 -23.08 0.68 -5.13
C VAL A 118 -22.58 0.74 -3.68
N ILE A 119 -23.11 -0.13 -2.82
CA ILE A 119 -22.71 -0.24 -1.41
C ILE A 119 -21.24 -0.67 -1.30
N VAL A 120 -20.81 -1.73 -1.99
CA VAL A 120 -19.42 -2.20 -1.97
C VAL A 120 -18.48 -1.11 -2.51
N GLN A 121 -18.85 -0.45 -3.61
CA GLN A 121 -18.05 0.63 -4.19
C GLN A 121 -17.92 1.83 -3.23
N LYS A 122 -19.02 2.23 -2.57
CA LYS A 122 -19.02 3.32 -1.58
C LYS A 122 -18.18 2.97 -0.35
N GLN A 123 -18.29 1.74 0.15
CA GLN A 123 -17.48 1.25 1.27
C GLN A 123 -16.00 1.23 0.92
N LEU A 124 -15.65 0.69 -0.25
CA LEU A 124 -14.27 0.64 -0.73
C LEU A 124 -13.68 2.05 -0.82
N ARG A 125 -14.41 3.00 -1.41
CA ARG A 125 -13.98 4.40 -1.48
C ARG A 125 -13.75 5.00 -0.10
N GLY A 126 -14.71 4.83 0.82
CA GLY A 126 -14.57 5.37 2.19
C GLY A 126 -13.35 4.82 2.92
N LEU A 127 -13.10 3.51 2.82
CA LEU A 127 -11.92 2.88 3.43
C LEU A 127 -10.62 3.36 2.79
N LEU A 128 -10.58 3.49 1.46
CA LEU A 128 -9.41 4.02 0.75
C LEU A 128 -9.12 5.46 1.16
N ASP A 129 -10.14 6.32 1.25
CA ASP A 129 -9.99 7.71 1.67
C ASP A 129 -9.45 7.79 3.11
N HIS A 130 -9.99 6.98 4.02
CA HIS A 130 -9.57 6.89 5.41
C HIS A 130 -8.13 6.39 5.58
N VAL A 131 -7.70 5.40 4.79
CA VAL A 131 -6.29 4.96 4.74
C VAL A 131 -5.39 6.08 4.27
N ASN A 132 -5.78 6.78 3.19
CA ASN A 132 -4.98 7.87 2.63
C ASN A 132 -4.79 9.00 3.65
N GLU A 133 -5.85 9.41 4.34
CA GLU A 133 -5.79 10.46 5.37
C GLU A 133 -4.83 10.09 6.50
N ARG A 134 -4.88 8.85 7.00
CA ARG A 134 -3.96 8.41 8.07
C ARG A 134 -2.52 8.28 7.61
N VAL A 135 -2.30 7.81 6.39
CA VAL A 135 -0.95 7.77 5.82
C VAL A 135 -0.42 9.20 5.67
N ASP A 136 -1.20 10.12 5.12
CA ASP A 136 -0.80 11.53 4.99
C ASP A 136 -0.48 12.15 6.36
N GLN A 137 -1.26 11.86 7.41
CA GLN A 137 -0.99 12.32 8.78
C GLN A 137 0.31 11.75 9.37
N LEU A 138 0.52 10.43 9.25
CA LEU A 138 1.73 9.78 9.75
C LEU A 138 2.99 10.34 9.07
N PHE A 139 2.97 10.44 7.74
CA PHE A 139 4.11 10.96 6.98
C PHE A 139 4.25 12.49 7.08
N GLY A 140 3.17 13.23 7.27
CA GLY A 140 3.20 14.67 7.53
C GLY A 140 3.86 15.01 8.87
N SER A 141 3.64 14.16 9.89
CA SER A 141 4.29 14.33 11.19
C SER A 141 5.81 14.11 11.15
N MET A 142 6.32 13.30 10.21
CA MET A 142 7.76 13.14 9.96
C MET A 142 8.42 14.43 9.46
N ALA A 143 7.71 15.25 8.66
CA ALA A 143 8.27 16.50 8.13
C ALA A 143 8.33 17.64 9.17
N SER A 144 7.69 17.46 10.33
CA SER A 144 7.62 18.44 11.42
C SER A 144 8.45 18.05 12.66
N ALA A 145 9.17 16.92 12.60
CA ALA A 145 10.02 16.38 13.66
C ALA A 145 11.50 16.50 13.28
#